data_AF-A0A197JAA3-F1
#
_entry.id   AF-A0A197JAA3-F1
#
_cell.length_a   1.000
_cell.length_b   1.000
_cell.length_c   1.000
_cell.angle_alpha   90.00
_cell.angle_beta   90.00
_cell.angle_gamma   90.00
#
_symmetry.space_group_name_H-M   'P 1'
#
loop_
_entity.id
_entity.type
_entity.pdbx_description
1 polymer ?
#
loop_
_entity_poly.entity_id
_entity_poly.type
_entity_poly.pdbx_seq_one_letter_code
_entity_poly.pdbx_strand_id
1 'polypeptide(L)'
;MKGRFLDAISKVLLENENISKTSHCPVPEMMVYLPVPKGTVVYRRPRRFAHSQRPILDETVARWLEDDVIELAPAGNPHNNTLTLAAKKDLDGKKSLWRVCLDPRALNVHLPADNFPLP
;
A
#
# COMPACT_ATOMS: atom_id res chain seq x y z
N MET A 1 2.45 39.00 1.20
CA MET A 1 3.33 38.04 0.49
C MET A 1 2.71 36.67 0.23
N LYS A 2 1.92 36.08 1.14
CA LYS A 2 1.28 34.74 0.93
C LYS A 2 0.28 34.66 -0.24
N GLY A 3 -0.52 35.70 -0.49
CA GLY A 3 -1.53 35.71 -1.57
C GLY A 3 -0.93 35.55 -2.97
N ARG A 4 0.02 36.43 -3.35
CA ARG A 4 0.66 36.40 -4.68
C ARG A 4 1.35 35.06 -5.02
N PHE A 5 1.90 34.37 -4.02
CA PHE A 5 2.52 33.07 -4.24
C PHE A 5 1.47 31.99 -4.53
N LEU A 6 0.41 31.92 -3.72
CA LEU A 6 -0.68 30.97 -3.93
C LEU A 6 -1.39 31.21 -5.27
N ASP A 7 -1.59 32.47 -5.64
CA ASP A 7 -2.14 32.83 -6.95
C ASP A 7 -1.25 32.30 -8.09
N ALA A 8 0.08 32.44 -7.96
CA ALA A 8 1.05 32.00 -8.96
C ALA A 8 1.10 30.47 -9.13
N ILE A 9 0.86 29.69 -8.07
CA ILE A 9 0.84 28.22 -8.13
C ILE A 9 -0.56 27.61 -8.25
N SER A 10 -1.62 28.43 -8.20
CA SER A 10 -3.02 27.97 -8.20
C SER A 10 -3.35 27.01 -9.35
N LYS A 11 -2.88 27.35 -10.56
CA LYS A 11 -3.07 26.53 -11.76
C LYS A 11 -2.42 25.15 -11.62
N VAL A 12 -1.16 25.08 -11.20
CA VAL A 12 -0.44 23.80 -11.07
C VAL A 12 -0.97 22.96 -9.90
N LEU A 13 -1.52 23.58 -8.86
CA LEU A 13 -2.22 22.87 -7.79
C LEU A 13 -3.50 22.20 -8.33
N LEU A 14 -4.29 22.93 -9.12
CA LEU A 14 -5.50 22.40 -9.74
C LEU A 14 -5.19 21.27 -10.72
N GLU A 15 -4.14 21.41 -11.53
CA GLU A 15 -3.68 20.36 -12.44
C GLU A 15 -3.26 19.10 -11.68
N ASN A 16 -2.51 19.24 -10.58
CA ASN A 16 -2.11 18.13 -9.72
C ASN A 16 -3.29 17.45 -9.03
N GLU A 17 -4.27 18.22 -8.54
CA GLU A 17 -5.47 17.68 -7.88
C GLU A 17 -6.34 16.86 -8.85
N ASN A 18 -6.35 17.22 -10.13
CA ASN A 18 -7.10 16.52 -11.18
C ASN A 18 -6.38 15.28 -11.74
N ILE A 19 -5.17 14.96 -11.27
CA ILE A 19 -4.49 13.71 -11.65
C ILE A 19 -5.34 12.53 -11.18
N SER A 20 -5.69 11.64 -12.11
CA SER A 20 -6.48 10.44 -11.77
C SER A 20 -5.74 9.60 -10.72
N LYS A 21 -6.46 9.11 -9.72
CA LYS A 21 -5.91 8.16 -8.73
C LYS A 21 -5.40 6.87 -9.36
N THR A 22 -5.99 6.48 -10.49
CA THR A 22 -5.60 5.31 -11.29
C THR A 22 -4.46 5.60 -12.26
N SER A 23 -3.95 6.84 -12.30
CA SER A 23 -2.78 7.13 -13.14
C SER A 23 -1.50 6.69 -12.44
N HIS A 24 -0.66 5.95 -13.16
CA HIS A 24 0.65 5.52 -12.69
C HIS A 24 1.74 6.49 -13.16
N CYS A 25 2.84 6.54 -12.43
CA CYS A 25 4.00 7.32 -12.86
C CYS A 25 4.55 6.71 -14.17
N PRO A 26 4.68 7.51 -15.25
CA PRO A 26 5.11 6.99 -16.55
C PRO A 26 6.61 6.69 -16.63
N VAL A 27 7.38 7.08 -15.60
CA VAL A 27 8.83 6.92 -15.55
C VAL A 27 9.16 5.43 -15.30
N PRO A 28 9.85 4.75 -16.23
CA PRO A 28 10.14 3.32 -16.12
C PRO A 28 10.88 2.92 -14.83
N GLU A 29 11.75 3.81 -14.33
CA GLU A 29 12.55 3.63 -13.12
C GLU A 29 11.69 3.55 -11.84
N MET A 30 10.42 3.97 -11.91
CA MET A 30 9.48 3.82 -10.79
C MET A 30 8.99 2.38 -10.61
N MET A 31 9.20 1.52 -11.60
CA MET A 31 8.90 0.09 -11.47
C MET A 31 9.98 -0.60 -10.64
N VAL A 32 9.60 -1.01 -9.44
CA VAL A 32 10.50 -1.72 -8.52
C VAL A 32 10.35 -3.22 -8.69
N TYR A 33 11.49 -3.90 -8.89
CA TYR A 33 11.56 -5.35 -8.93
C TYR A 33 12.16 -5.86 -7.63
N LEU A 34 11.48 -6.83 -7.01
CA LEU A 34 11.97 -7.49 -5.81
C LEU A 34 12.70 -8.79 -6.20
N PRO A 35 14.05 -8.84 -6.14
CA PRO A 35 14.79 -10.04 -6.49
C PRO A 35 14.58 -11.12 -5.42
N VAL A 36 14.03 -12.26 -5.85
CA VAL A 36 13.80 -13.44 -5.01
C VAL A 36 14.48 -14.65 -5.66
N PRO A 37 15.13 -15.56 -4.90
CA PRO A 37 15.75 -16.76 -5.47
C PRO A 37 14.75 -17.60 -6.28
N LYS A 38 15.19 -18.13 -7.42
CA LYS A 38 14.36 -18.94 -8.33
C LYS A 38 13.75 -20.14 -7.59
N GLY A 39 12.45 -20.36 -7.79
CA GLY A 39 11.72 -21.47 -7.16
C GLY A 39 11.24 -21.20 -5.74
N THR A 40 11.50 -20.01 -5.19
CA THR A 40 10.96 -19.62 -3.88
C THR A 40 9.45 -19.48 -3.94
N VAL A 41 8.74 -20.15 -3.04
CA VAL A 41 7.30 -19.97 -2.82
C VAL A 41 7.08 -19.50 -1.39
N VAL A 42 6.37 -18.38 -1.23
CA VAL A 42 6.06 -17.79 0.07
C VAL A 42 4.57 -17.92 0.33
N TYR A 43 4.19 -18.80 1.25
CA TYR A 43 2.81 -18.97 1.67
C TYR A 43 2.66 -18.84 3.18
N ARG A 44 1.74 -17.96 3.59
CA ARG A 44 1.27 -17.83 4.96
C ARG A 44 -0.23 -17.91 4.99
N ARG A 45 -0.76 -18.73 5.91
CA ARG A 45 -2.20 -18.83 6.14
C ARG A 45 -2.78 -17.44 6.48
N PRO A 46 -3.93 -17.04 5.91
CA PRO A 46 -4.63 -15.83 6.33
C PRO A 46 -4.93 -15.84 7.83
N ARG A 47 -4.74 -14.70 8.50
CA ARG A 47 -5.12 -14.54 9.91
C ARG A 47 -6.64 -14.60 10.06
N ARG A 48 -7.08 -15.07 11.23
CA ARG A 48 -8.49 -14.96 11.62
C ARG A 48 -8.71 -13.57 12.20
N PHE A 49 -9.68 -12.84 11.65
CA PHE A 49 -10.11 -11.54 12.16
C PHE A 49 -11.40 -11.69 12.95
N ALA A 50 -11.54 -10.87 14.00
CA ALA A 50 -12.79 -10.78 14.74
C ALA A 50 -13.93 -10.31 13.81
N HIS A 51 -15.17 -10.70 14.08
CA HIS A 51 -16.30 -10.33 13.23
C HIS A 51 -16.43 -8.80 13.08
N SER A 52 -16.21 -8.05 14.16
CA SER A 52 -16.21 -6.59 14.17
C SER A 52 -15.11 -5.94 13.33
N GLN A 53 -14.05 -6.68 12.99
CA GLN A 53 -12.93 -6.18 12.19
C GLN A 53 -13.10 -6.43 10.69
N ARG A 54 -13.91 -7.41 10.30
CA ARG A 54 -14.09 -7.78 8.88
C ARG A 54 -14.58 -6.63 8.01
N PRO A 55 -15.57 -5.82 8.42
CA PRO A 55 -16.01 -4.69 7.62
C PRO A 55 -14.88 -3.71 7.27
N ILE A 56 -13.92 -3.52 8.18
CA ILE A 56 -12.75 -2.65 7.97
C ILE A 56 -11.86 -3.20 6.85
N LEU A 57 -11.65 -4.52 6.84
CA LEU A 57 -10.88 -5.18 5.77
C LEU A 57 -11.63 -5.07 4.45
N ASP A 58 -12.91 -5.42 4.43
CA ASP A 58 -13.73 -5.47 3.23
C ASP A 58 -13.81 -4.08 2.56
N GLU A 59 -14.07 -3.03 3.33
CA GLU A 59 -14.08 -1.65 2.85
C GLU A 59 -12.72 -1.21 2.29
N THR A 60 -11.62 -1.58 2.97
CA THR A 60 -10.28 -1.19 2.53
C THR A 60 -9.88 -1.93 1.25
N VAL A 61 -10.16 -3.22 1.15
CA VAL A 61 -9.88 -4.04 -0.05
C VAL A 61 -10.74 -3.58 -1.22
N ALA A 62 -12.03 -3.30 -1.01
CA ALA A 62 -12.91 -2.79 -2.05
C ALA A 62 -12.39 -1.47 -2.62
N ARG A 63 -11.97 -0.54 -1.76
CA ARG A 63 -11.37 0.72 -2.20
C ARG A 63 -10.04 0.54 -2.92
N TRP A 64 -9.18 -0.39 -2.49
CA TRP A 64 -7.93 -0.67 -3.21
C TRP A 64 -8.18 -1.25 -4.62
N LEU A 65 -9.25 -2.03 -4.79
CA LEU A 65 -9.69 -2.50 -6.11
C LEU A 65 -10.26 -1.35 -6.95
N GLU A 66 -11.05 -0.46 -6.34
CA GLU A 66 -11.62 0.72 -7.02
C GLU A 66 -10.54 1.73 -7.46
N ASP A 67 -9.54 1.97 -6.61
CA ASP A 67 -8.42 2.88 -6.86
C ASP A 67 -7.31 2.26 -7.75
N ASP A 68 -7.49 1.03 -8.25
CA ASP A 68 -6.51 0.29 -9.08
C ASP A 68 -5.14 0.10 -8.41
N VAL A 69 -5.15 -0.07 -7.08
CA VAL A 69 -3.95 -0.31 -6.27
C VAL A 69 -3.61 -1.80 -6.21
N ILE A 70 -4.64 -2.66 -6.29
CA ILE A 70 -4.50 -4.12 -6.29
C ILE A 70 -5.40 -4.74 -7.37
N GLU A 71 -5.05 -5.94 -7.79
CA GLU A 71 -5.86 -6.76 -8.69
C GLU A 71 -6.03 -8.19 -8.14
N LEU A 72 -6.92 -8.96 -8.78
CA LEU A 72 -7.07 -10.38 -8.46
C LEU A 72 -5.84 -11.15 -8.97
N ALA A 73 -5.22 -11.90 -8.06
CA ALA A 73 -4.10 -12.77 -8.44
C ALA A 73 -4.56 -13.85 -9.46
N PRO A 74 -3.68 -14.26 -10.38
CA PRO A 74 -3.97 -15.34 -11.32
C PRO A 74 -4.40 -16.65 -10.64
N ALA A 75 -5.22 -17.42 -11.34
CA ALA A 75 -5.61 -18.75 -10.87
C ALA A 75 -4.38 -19.65 -10.65
N GLY A 76 -4.34 -20.34 -9.51
CA GLY A 76 -3.22 -21.21 -9.15
C GLY A 76 -2.01 -20.48 -8.56
N ASN A 77 -2.09 -19.17 -8.26
CA ASN A 77 -1.03 -18.45 -7.56
C ASN A 77 -0.68 -19.15 -6.21
N PRO A 78 0.55 -19.65 -6.04
CA PRO A 78 0.95 -20.37 -4.82
C PRO A 78 1.38 -19.43 -3.69
N HIS A 79 1.48 -18.12 -3.95
CA HIS A 79 1.99 -17.14 -2.99
C HIS A 79 0.88 -16.53 -2.14
N ASN A 80 1.12 -16.35 -0.85
CA ASN A 80 0.24 -15.58 0.02
C ASN A 80 1.00 -14.96 1.20
N ASN A 81 0.92 -13.64 1.32
CA ASN A 81 1.26 -12.93 2.55
C ASN A 81 -0.01 -12.67 3.35
N THR A 82 0.11 -12.57 4.68
CA THR A 82 -1.06 -12.39 5.54
C THR A 82 -1.31 -10.91 5.81
N LEU A 83 -2.58 -10.52 5.93
CA LEU A 83 -2.94 -9.18 6.37
C LEU A 83 -2.90 -9.10 7.90
N THR A 84 -2.75 -7.88 8.40
CA THR A 84 -2.86 -7.54 9.82
C THR A 84 -3.58 -6.19 9.97
N LEU A 85 -4.01 -5.89 11.20
CA LEU A 85 -4.61 -4.61 11.54
C LEU A 85 -3.74 -3.87 12.56
N ALA A 86 -3.35 -2.66 12.22
CA ALA A 86 -2.64 -1.75 13.12
C ALA A 86 -3.59 -0.65 13.61
N ALA A 87 -3.71 -0.49 14.93
CA ALA A 87 -4.52 0.59 15.50
C ALA A 87 -3.78 1.93 15.35
N LYS A 88 -4.44 2.92 14.73
CA LYS A 88 -4.02 4.31 14.75
C LYS A 88 -4.48 4.94 16.07
N LYS A 89 -3.57 5.64 16.74
CA LYS A 89 -3.90 6.46 17.90
C LYS A 89 -4.19 7.90 17.46
N ASP A 90 -5.16 8.54 18.08
CA ASP A 90 -5.34 9.99 18.01
C ASP A 90 -4.34 10.73 18.91
N LEU A 91 -4.43 12.06 18.95
CA LEU A 91 -3.53 12.92 19.72
C LEU A 91 -3.61 12.64 21.24
N ASP A 92 -4.75 12.15 21.72
CA ASP A 92 -4.99 11.78 23.11
C ASP A 92 -4.56 10.32 23.41
N GLY A 93 -4.01 9.62 22.41
CA GLY A 93 -3.52 8.25 22.54
C GLY A 93 -4.62 7.18 22.44
N LYS A 94 -5.87 7.55 22.20
CA LYS A 94 -7.00 6.64 22.05
C LYS A 94 -7.02 6.04 20.64
N LYS A 95 -7.41 4.77 20.54
CA LYS A 95 -7.53 4.07 19.26
C LYS A 95 -8.69 4.67 18.47
N SER A 96 -8.39 5.31 17.34
CA SER A 96 -9.37 6.03 16.52
C SER A 96 -9.70 5.29 15.23
N LEU A 97 -8.70 4.71 14.57
CA LEU A 97 -8.85 4.03 13.28
C LEU A 97 -8.01 2.76 13.24
N TRP A 98 -8.31 1.89 12.28
CA TRP A 98 -7.52 0.70 11.98
C TRP A 98 -6.95 0.80 10.57
N ARG A 99 -5.67 0.44 10.41
CA ARG A 99 -5.01 0.31 9.12
C ARG A 99 -4.88 -1.15 8.77
N VAL A 100 -5.37 -1.53 7.59
CA VAL A 100 -5.06 -2.83 6.99
C VAL A 100 -3.63 -2.77 6.48
N CYS A 101 -2.79 -3.68 6.94
CA CYS A 101 -1.38 -3.75 6.60
C CYS A 101 -1.04 -5.14 6.08
N LEU A 102 -0.17 -5.21 5.08
CA LEU A 102 0.47 -6.47 4.68
C LEU A 102 1.54 -6.84 5.72
N ASP A 103 1.68 -8.13 6.01
CA ASP A 103 2.79 -8.68 6.80
C ASP A 103 3.80 -9.36 5.86
N PRO A 104 4.79 -8.62 5.32
CA PRO A 104 5.69 -9.14 4.29
C PRO A 104 6.89 -9.89 4.89
N ARG A 105 6.95 -10.09 6.21
CA ARG A 105 8.15 -10.65 6.86
C ARG A 105 8.59 -11.99 6.27
N ALA A 106 7.64 -12.84 5.86
CA ALA A 106 7.95 -14.11 5.23
C ALA A 106 8.61 -13.95 3.86
N LEU A 107 8.24 -12.92 3.09
CA LEU A 107 8.87 -12.58 1.82
C LEU A 107 10.24 -11.92 2.04
N ASN A 108 10.32 -10.98 2.99
CA ASN A 108 11.53 -10.18 3.23
C ASN A 108 12.77 -11.01 3.57
N VAL A 109 12.61 -12.19 4.17
CA VAL A 109 13.74 -13.12 4.47
C VAL A 109 14.44 -13.61 3.19
N HIS A 110 13.74 -13.60 2.05
CA HIS A 110 14.29 -14.04 0.77
C HIS A 110 14.86 -12.89 -0.07
N LEU A 111 14.62 -11.64 0.34
CA LEU A 111 15.16 -10.47 -0.36
C LEU A 111 16.61 -10.24 0.07
N PRO A 112 17.50 -9.85 -0.86
CA PRO A 112 18.85 -9.44 -0.50
C PRO A 112 18.81 -8.20 0.41
N ALA A 113 19.79 -8.08 1.29
CA ALA A 113 19.96 -6.87 2.09
C ALA A 113 20.29 -5.70 1.16
N ASP A 114 19.52 -4.63 1.28
CA ASP A 114 19.78 -3.39 0.58
C ASP A 114 20.71 -2.51 1.44
N ASN A 115 21.86 -2.14 0.86
CA ASN A 115 22.85 -1.25 1.48
C ASN A 115 22.84 0.14 0.86
N PHE A 116 21.90 0.43 -0.05
CA PHE A 116 21.76 1.76 -0.61
C PHE A 116 21.25 2.72 0.48
N PRO A 117 21.88 3.90 0.65
CA PRO A 117 21.39 4.88 1.60
C PRO A 117 20.02 5.38 1.15
N LEU A 118 19.14 5.65 2.12
CA LEU A 118 17.96 6.46 1.84
C LEU A 118 18.46 7.85 1.39
N PRO A 119 17.96 8.38 0.26
CA PRO A 119 18.35 9.70 -0.23
C PRO A 119 17.96 10.82 0.73
#